data_AF-A0A401R2U3-F1
#
_entry.id   AF-A0A401R2U3-F1
#
_cell.length_a   1.000
_cell.length_b   1.000
_cell.length_c   1.000
_cell.angle_alpha   90.00
_cell.angle_beta   90.00
_cell.angle_gamma   90.00
#
_symmetry.space_group_name_H-M   'P 1'
#
loop_
_entity.id
_entity.type
_entity.pdbx_description
1 polymer ?
#
loop_
_entity_poly.entity_id
_entity_poly.type
_entity_poly.pdbx_seq_one_letter_code
_entity_poly.pdbx_strand_id
1 'polypeptide(L)'
;MTSVIKAGHEGDVVVRTTYDVVLLRCRAASKLVSATGDKLVLRESPDGEQGPGCTGNTSTVTYVLGKDGSLSFTSDDERGGTPKATLTRSGG
;
A
#
# COMPACT_ATOMS: atom_id res chain seq x y z
N MET A 1 -8.48 7.92 -1.45
CA MET A 1 -7.77 6.61 -1.50
C MET A 1 -8.46 5.68 -0.53
N THR A 2 -8.69 4.44 -0.94
CA THR A 2 -9.23 3.38 -0.09
C THR A 2 -8.41 2.12 -0.28
N SER A 3 -7.96 1.51 0.81
CA SER A 3 -7.28 0.21 0.80
C SER A 3 -8.10 -0.80 1.58
N VAL A 4 -8.33 -1.96 0.98
CA VAL A 4 -8.98 -3.10 1.62
C VAL A 4 -7.92 -4.14 1.89
N ILE A 5 -7.77 -4.51 3.16
CA ILE A 5 -6.80 -5.49 3.63
C ILE A 5 -7.56 -6.76 4.05
N LYS A 6 -7.09 -7.92 3.62
CA LYS A 6 -7.62 -9.25 3.98
C LYS A 6 -6.49 -10.10 4.56
N ALA A 7 -6.86 -11.04 5.43
CA ALA A 7 -5.93 -12.06 5.91
C ALA A 7 -5.45 -12.94 4.74
N GLY A 8 -4.19 -13.39 4.82
CA GLY A 8 -3.57 -14.26 3.83
C GLY A 8 -2.16 -14.65 4.27
N HIS A 9 -1.47 -15.40 3.42
CA HIS A 9 -0.11 -15.88 3.64
C HIS A 9 0.88 -15.16 2.72
N GLU A 10 2.18 -15.35 2.99
CA GLU A 10 3.23 -14.85 2.11
C GLU A 10 3.00 -15.33 0.66
N GLY A 11 3.12 -14.41 -0.29
CA GLY A 11 2.80 -14.61 -1.70
C GLY A 11 1.37 -14.23 -2.11
N ASP A 12 0.42 -14.20 -1.17
CA ASP A 12 -0.99 -13.87 -1.45
C ASP A 12 -1.20 -12.38 -1.69
N VAL A 13 -2.14 -12.03 -2.56
CA VAL A 13 -2.64 -10.65 -2.67
C VAL A 13 -3.54 -10.37 -1.47
N VAL A 14 -3.02 -9.57 -0.53
CA VAL A 14 -3.70 -9.26 0.74
C VAL A 14 -4.23 -7.83 0.79
N VAL A 15 -3.71 -6.93 -0.04
CA VAL A 15 -4.20 -5.55 -0.13
C VAL A 15 -4.68 -5.25 -1.54
N ARG A 16 -5.85 -4.62 -1.66
CA ARG A 16 -6.29 -3.95 -2.89
C ARG A 16 -6.57 -2.49 -2.58
N THR A 17 -5.94 -1.62 -3.35
CA THR A 17 -6.00 -0.17 -3.18
C THR A 17 -6.63 0.46 -4.41
N THR A 18 -7.59 1.37 -4.18
CA THR A 18 -8.13 2.24 -5.21
C THR A 18 -7.83 3.68 -4.88
N TYR A 19 -7.19 4.36 -5.82
CA TYR A 19 -7.00 5.81 -5.82
C TYR A 19 -8.00 6.40 -6.79
N ASP A 20 -9.14 6.86 -6.26
CA ASP A 20 -10.12 7.63 -7.02
C ASP A 20 -9.94 9.12 -6.69
N VAL A 21 -9.51 9.91 -7.68
CA VAL A 21 -9.40 11.37 -7.55
C VAL A 21 -9.97 12.00 -8.82
N VAL A 22 -11.27 12.38 -8.78
CA VAL A 22 -12.10 13.02 -9.83
C VAL A 22 -11.97 12.40 -11.25
N LEU A 23 -10.83 12.51 -11.91
CA LEU A 23 -10.54 12.00 -13.26
C LEU A 23 -9.47 10.89 -13.30
N LEU A 24 -8.82 10.61 -12.17
CA LEU A 24 -7.74 9.63 -12.06
C LEU A 24 -8.25 8.41 -11.29
N ARG A 25 -8.10 7.25 -11.92
CA ARG A 25 -8.39 5.96 -11.29
C ARG A 25 -7.16 5.07 -11.40
N CYS A 26 -6.45 4.94 -10.30
CA CYS A 26 -5.35 3.98 -10.18
C CYS A 26 -5.78 2.83 -9.28
N ARG A 27 -5.45 1.63 -9.70
CA ARG A 27 -5.73 0.41 -8.94
C ARG A 27 -4.42 -0.31 -8.70
N ALA A 28 -4.20 -0.70 -7.47
CA ALA A 28 -3.03 -1.45 -7.08
C ALA A 28 -3.43 -2.68 -6.25
N ALA A 29 -2.66 -3.74 -6.41
CA ALA A 29 -2.76 -4.96 -5.63
C ALA A 29 -1.39 -5.23 -5.01
N SER A 30 -1.39 -5.56 -3.73
CA SER A 30 -0.16 -5.80 -2.98
C SER A 30 -0.10 -7.22 -2.46
N LYS A 31 0.96 -7.94 -2.85
CA LYS A 31 1.27 -9.27 -2.34
C LYS A 31 1.98 -9.18 -1.00
N LEU A 32 1.65 -10.09 -0.08
CA LEU A 32 2.36 -10.21 1.18
C LEU A 32 3.78 -10.75 0.93
N VAL A 33 4.80 -10.02 1.40
CA VAL A 33 6.21 -10.47 1.34
C VAL A 33 6.65 -10.96 2.70
N SER A 34 6.28 -10.27 3.78
CA SER A 34 6.48 -10.75 5.16
C SER A 34 5.60 -10.00 6.14
N ALA A 35 5.30 -10.65 7.26
CA ALA A 35 4.60 -10.04 8.40
C ALA A 35 5.25 -10.50 9.70
N THR A 36 5.62 -9.53 10.55
CA THR A 36 6.03 -9.73 11.95
C THR A 36 5.00 -9.05 12.86
N GLY A 37 5.23 -9.10 14.19
CA GLY A 37 4.34 -8.45 15.15
C GLY A 37 4.22 -6.93 14.96
N ASP A 38 5.21 -6.28 14.37
CA ASP A 38 5.30 -4.83 14.23
C ASP A 38 5.62 -4.36 12.80
N LYS A 39 5.95 -5.26 11.86
CA LYS A 39 6.34 -4.89 10.49
C LYS A 39 5.55 -5.69 9.46
N LEU A 40 5.05 -4.99 8.46
CA LEU A 40 4.40 -5.58 7.29
C LEU A 40 5.14 -5.13 6.03
N VAL A 41 5.58 -6.08 5.21
CA VAL A 41 6.22 -5.80 3.91
C VAL A 41 5.35 -6.37 2.80
N LEU A 42 5.06 -5.53 1.82
CA LEU A 42 4.21 -5.84 0.69
C LEU A 42 4.92 -5.51 -0.63
N ARG A 43 4.60 -6.26 -1.67
CA ARG A 43 4.97 -5.94 -3.05
C ARG A 43 3.73 -5.41 -3.76
N GLU A 44 3.65 -4.10 -3.92
CA GLU A 44 2.56 -3.41 -4.63
C GLU A 44 2.82 -3.41 -6.14
N SER A 45 1.78 -3.69 -6.93
CA SER A 45 1.81 -3.67 -8.39
C SER A 45 0.49 -3.10 -8.94
N PRO A 46 0.47 -2.57 -10.18
CA PRO A 46 -0.77 -2.17 -10.83
C PRO A 46 -1.76 -3.34 -10.94
N ASP A 47 -3.04 -3.07 -10.70
CA ASP A 47 -4.13 -4.04 -10.71
C ASP A 47 -5.20 -3.68 -11.75
N GLY A 48 -5.09 -4.29 -12.93
CA GLY A 48 -5.98 -4.01 -14.07
C GLY A 48 -5.66 -2.69 -14.78
N GLU A 49 -6.67 -2.16 -15.50
CA GLU A 49 -6.53 -0.96 -16.32
C GLU A 49 -6.17 0.27 -15.47
N GLN A 50 -5.14 1.01 -15.91
CA GLN A 50 -4.63 2.18 -15.22
C GLN A 50 -5.04 3.45 -15.98
N GLY A 51 -5.56 4.43 -15.24
CA GLY A 51 -5.79 5.77 -15.78
C GLY A 51 -4.49 6.52 -16.10
N PRO A 52 -4.58 7.63 -16.85
CA PRO A 52 -3.44 8.54 -17.03
C PRO A 52 -2.92 9.00 -15.67
N GLY A 53 -1.61 9.24 -15.54
CA GLY A 53 -1.00 9.75 -14.30
C GLY A 53 -0.71 8.69 -13.21
N CYS A 54 -1.15 7.44 -13.38
CA CYS A 54 -0.72 6.34 -12.51
C CYS A 54 0.75 6.00 -12.77
N THR A 55 1.51 5.66 -11.73
CA THR A 55 2.94 5.36 -11.88
C THR A 55 3.17 4.08 -12.69
N GLY A 56 2.29 3.08 -12.55
CA GLY A 56 2.42 1.80 -13.23
C GLY A 56 3.59 0.95 -12.70
N ASN A 57 4.25 1.41 -11.63
CA ASN A 57 5.42 0.76 -11.08
C ASN A 57 5.04 -0.36 -10.13
N THR A 58 5.95 -1.32 -10.01
CA THR A 58 5.91 -2.26 -8.89
C THR A 58 6.85 -1.75 -7.81
N SER A 59 6.33 -1.59 -6.59
CA SER A 59 7.06 -1.04 -5.44
C SER A 59 6.99 -1.96 -4.22
N THR A 60 7.96 -1.82 -3.33
CA THR A 60 7.94 -2.38 -1.98
C THR A 60 7.31 -1.37 -1.06
N VAL A 61 6.24 -1.78 -0.39
CA VAL A 61 5.57 -1.00 0.64
C VAL A 61 5.90 -1.62 1.99
N THR A 62 6.31 -0.79 2.94
CA THR A 62 6.57 -1.20 4.33
C THR A 62 5.71 -0.40 5.28
N TYR A 63 5.04 -1.11 6.18
CA TYR A 63 4.41 -0.54 7.37
C TYR A 63 5.15 -0.97 8.62
N VAL A 64 5.33 -0.05 9.56
CA VAL A 64 5.90 -0.34 10.89
C VAL A 64 4.98 0.24 11.97
N LEU A 65 4.56 -0.60 12.92
CA LEU A 65 3.74 -0.24 14.07
C LEU A 65 4.62 0.38 15.16
N GLY A 66 4.37 1.65 15.44
CA GLY A 66 4.94 2.36 16.57
C GLY A 66 4.32 1.90 17.90
N LYS A 67 5.07 2.11 18.99
CA LYS A 67 4.60 1.81 20.36
C LYS A 67 3.40 2.68 20.77
N ASP A 68 3.22 3.81 20.11
CA ASP A 68 2.10 4.74 20.28
C ASP A 68 0.86 4.34 19.46
N GLY A 69 0.93 3.22 18.73
CA GLY A 69 -0.15 2.74 17.86
C GLY A 69 -0.23 3.44 16.50
N SER A 70 0.71 4.33 16.18
CA SER A 70 0.84 4.91 14.84
C SER A 70 1.48 3.90 13.87
N LEU A 71 1.21 4.06 12.57
CA LEU A 71 1.86 3.27 11.52
C LEU A 71 2.76 4.16 10.68
N SER A 72 4.05 3.88 10.66
CA SER A 72 4.97 4.46 9.67
C SER A 72 4.79 3.75 8.34
N PHE A 73 4.62 4.50 7.26
CA PHE A 73 4.48 4.01 5.89
C PHE A 73 5.65 4.50 5.05
N THR A 74 6.22 3.60 4.24
CA THR A 74 7.22 3.92 3.22
C THR A 74 6.97 3.11 1.96
N SER A 75 7.13 3.73 0.79
CA SER A 75 7.16 3.05 -0.51
C SER A 75 8.44 3.41 -1.26
N ASP A 76 9.01 2.44 -1.96
CA ASP A 76 10.16 2.63 -2.86
C ASP A 76 9.76 2.99 -4.30
N ASP A 77 8.51 3.38 -4.55
CA ASP A 77 8.06 3.79 -5.89
C ASP A 77 8.81 5.05 -6.37
N GLU A 78 9.85 4.85 -7.17
CA GLU A 78 10.71 5.92 -7.70
C GLU A 78 9.92 6.92 -8.55
N ARG A 79 8.97 6.45 -9.36
CA ARG A 79 8.12 7.32 -10.20
C ARG A 79 7.07 8.05 -9.35
N GLY A 80 6.69 7.46 -8.23
CA GLY A 80 5.85 8.10 -7.20
C GLY A 80 6.62 9.01 -6.25
N GLY A 81 7.94 9.16 -6.40
CA GLY A 81 8.76 10.03 -5.55
C GLY A 81 9.12 9.43 -4.18
N THR A 82 9.08 8.11 -4.03
CA THR A 82 9.42 7.38 -2.78
C THR A 82 8.65 7.87 -1.55
N PRO A 83 7.31 7.84 -1.57
CA PRO A 83 6.50 8.51 -0.57
C PRO A 83 6.66 7.90 0.82
N LYS A 84 6.56 8.77 1.84
CA LYS A 84 6.61 8.42 3.26
C LYS A 84 5.48 9.12 4.00
N ALA A 85 4.89 8.45 4.98
CA ALA A 85 3.82 9.02 5.80
C ALA A 85 3.78 8.38 7.19
N THR A 86 3.14 9.07 8.13
CA THR A 86 2.71 8.49 9.40
C THR A 86 1.19 8.44 9.40
N LEU A 87 0.63 7.25 9.60
CA LEU A 87 -0.80 6.99 9.61
C LEU A 87 -1.27 6.83 11.05
N THR A 88 -2.39 7.46 11.37
CA THR A 88 -3.10 7.28 12.63
C THR A 88 -4.42 6.59 12.37
N ARG A 89 -4.91 5.83 13.36
CA ARG A 89 -6.25 5.23 13.27
C ARG A 89 -7.30 6.35 13.39
N SER A 90 -8.26 6.36 12.48
CA SER A 90 -9.46 7.20 12.56
C SER A 90 -10.71 6.33 12.74
N GLY A 91 -11.63 6.77 13.60
CA GLY A 91 -12.80 5.97 14.01
C GLY A 91 -12.43 4.85 15.00
N GLY A 92 -12.95 4.95 16.22
CA GLY A 92 -12.80 3.93 17.27
C GLY A 92 -13.85 2.83 17.15
#